data_AF-A0A7W1EUP6-F1
#
_entry.id   AF-A0A7W1EUP6-F1
#
_cell.length_a   1.000
_cell.length_b   1.000
_cell.length_c   1.000
_cell.angle_alpha   90.00
_cell.angle_beta   90.00
_cell.angle_gamma   90.00
#
_symmetry.space_group_name_H-M   'P 1'
#
loop_
_entity.id
_entity.type
_entity.pdbx_description
1 polymer ?
#
loop_
_entity_poly.entity_id
_entity_poly.type
_entity_poly.pdbx_seq_one_letter_code
_entity_poly.pdbx_strand_id
1 'polypeptide(L)'
;MKRILFLTVLFICALQFSSVAQTDKKAVTPPSDASTGYTYDFDKTNDLIIERLSHPTSANDDVQALVEEPGFPKLNKGEKITLDYKKKVASWVESHPALVIAVLKNRKDIVHPF
;
A
#
# COMPACT_ATOMS: atom_id res chain seq x y z
N MET A 1 -34.78 28.06 -46.73
CA MET A 1 -33.67 28.09 -45.76
C MET A 1 -34.19 27.69 -44.38
N LYS A 2 -33.28 27.18 -43.54
CA LYS A 2 -33.40 26.81 -42.12
C LYS A 2 -33.91 25.40 -41.83
N ARG A 3 -32.92 24.54 -41.58
CA ARG A 3 -33.00 23.14 -41.17
C ARG A 3 -33.39 23.06 -39.70
N ILE A 4 -34.21 22.06 -39.43
CA ILE A 4 -34.69 21.65 -38.10
C ILE A 4 -33.55 20.94 -37.35
N LEU A 5 -33.50 21.28 -36.06
CA LEU A 5 -32.76 20.72 -34.93
C LEU A 5 -32.65 19.19 -34.95
N PHE A 6 -31.52 18.62 -34.52
CA PHE A 6 -31.43 17.61 -33.43
C PHE A 6 -30.01 17.02 -33.33
N LEU A 7 -29.65 16.64 -32.10
CA LEU A 7 -28.56 15.74 -31.69
C LEU A 7 -27.19 16.36 -31.35
N THR A 8 -27.17 16.98 -30.18
CA THR A 8 -26.28 16.64 -29.05
C THR A 8 -25.30 15.48 -29.31
N VAL A 9 -24.01 15.81 -29.47
CA VAL A 9 -22.89 14.91 -29.14
C VAL A 9 -22.09 15.59 -28.03
N LEU A 10 -22.59 15.42 -26.81
CA LEU A 10 -21.93 15.75 -25.55
C LEU A 10 -21.72 14.42 -24.81
N PHE A 11 -20.64 13.70 -25.10
CA PHE A 11 -20.15 12.50 -24.41
C PHE A 11 -19.02 11.96 -25.31
N ILE A 12 -17.76 11.72 -24.98
CA ILE A 12 -17.07 11.29 -23.76
C ILE A 12 -15.60 11.74 -23.96
N CYS A 13 -15.15 12.76 -23.24
CA CYS A 13 -13.74 12.90 -22.86
C CYS A 13 -13.68 12.95 -21.33
N ALA A 14 -14.32 11.96 -20.71
CA ALA A 14 -14.03 11.59 -19.34
C ALA A 14 -12.69 10.83 -19.35
N LEU A 15 -11.96 10.91 -18.23
CA LEU A 15 -10.70 10.22 -17.93
C LEU A 15 -9.42 11.00 -18.24
N GLN A 16 -9.32 12.20 -17.69
CA GLN A 16 -8.04 12.68 -17.13
C GLN A 16 -8.19 12.64 -15.60
N PHE A 17 -8.28 11.42 -15.05
CA PHE A 17 -8.06 11.20 -13.62
C PHE A 17 -6.56 11.40 -13.35
N SER A 18 -6.17 12.65 -13.10
CA SER A 18 -4.92 12.97 -12.43
C SER A 18 -5.23 13.51 -11.04
N SER A 19 -6.08 12.80 -10.30
CA SER A 19 -6.02 12.86 -8.84
C SER A 19 -4.78 12.09 -8.41
N VAL A 20 -3.63 12.77 -8.49
CA VAL A 20 -2.46 12.42 -7.68
C VAL A 20 -2.92 12.64 -6.25
N ALA A 21 -3.47 11.59 -5.65
CA ALA A 21 -3.70 11.56 -4.22
C ALA A 21 -2.31 11.64 -3.59
N GLN A 22 -1.90 12.84 -3.18
CA GLN A 22 -0.94 12.98 -2.10
C GLN A 22 -1.62 12.37 -0.88
N THR A 23 -1.43 11.06 -0.70
CA THR A 23 -1.58 10.45 0.60
C THR A 23 -0.58 11.15 1.51
N ASP A 24 -1.13 11.90 2.45
CA ASP A 24 -0.44 12.39 3.63
C ASP A 24 0.37 11.21 4.17
N LYS A 25 1.70 11.31 4.12
CA LYS A 25 2.62 10.28 4.61
C LYS A 25 2.45 10.19 6.12
N LYS A 26 1.42 9.49 6.57
CA LYS A 26 1.20 9.22 7.98
C LYS A 26 2.28 8.25 8.39
N ALA A 27 3.37 8.77 8.93
CA ALA A 27 4.21 8.00 9.82
C ALA A 27 3.28 7.49 10.93
N VAL A 28 3.09 6.16 10.99
CA VAL A 28 2.35 5.57 12.09
C VAL A 28 3.29 5.66 13.27
N THR A 29 3.07 6.65 14.13
CA THR A 29 3.70 6.68 15.44
C THR A 29 3.33 5.36 16.10
N PRO A 30 4.31 4.51 16.43
CA PRO A 30 3.97 3.27 17.11
C PRO A 30 3.19 3.62 18.37
N PRO A 31 2.25 2.76 18.81
CA PRO A 31 1.69 2.89 20.14
C PRO A 31 2.86 3.06 21.11
N SER A 32 2.69 3.92 22.12
CA SER A 32 3.71 4.39 23.08
C SER A 32 4.56 3.30 23.78
N ASP A 33 4.32 2.02 23.47
CA ASP A 33 5.00 0.82 23.94
C ASP A 33 6.01 0.21 22.92
N ALA A 34 6.32 0.86 21.79
CA ALA A 34 7.46 0.41 20.97
C ALA A 34 8.79 0.69 21.70
N SER A 35 9.16 -0.25 22.56
CA SER A 35 10.39 -0.30 23.36
C SER A 35 11.69 -0.25 22.55
N THR A 36 11.60 -0.21 21.22
CA THR A 36 12.73 -0.29 20.31
C THR A 36 13.33 1.08 19.96
N GLY A 37 12.61 2.19 20.17
CA GLY A 37 13.07 3.54 19.78
C GLY A 37 12.99 3.83 18.28
N TYR A 38 12.21 3.04 17.53
CA TYR A 38 12.03 3.20 16.09
C TYR A 38 10.56 3.41 15.72
N THR A 39 10.34 4.11 14.62
CA THR A 39 9.05 4.27 13.92
C THR A 39 9.22 3.87 12.45
N TYR A 40 8.13 3.81 11.69
CA TYR A 40 8.16 3.48 10.26
C TYR A 40 7.18 4.33 9.42
N ASP A 41 7.54 4.51 8.16
CA ASP A 41 6.70 5.14 7.13
C ASP A 41 5.66 4.12 6.63
N PHE A 42 4.40 4.31 7.04
CA PHE A 42 3.33 3.34 6.79
C PHE A 42 3.00 3.16 5.30
N ASP A 43 2.93 4.26 4.56
CA ASP A 43 2.61 4.22 3.14
C ASP A 43 3.72 3.50 2.37
N LYS A 44 4.99 3.79 2.67
CA LYS A 44 6.10 3.07 2.05
C LYS A 44 6.15 1.60 2.42
N THR A 45 5.82 1.24 3.65
CA THR A 45 5.72 -0.17 4.05
C THR A 45 4.66 -0.90 3.21
N ASN A 46 3.47 -0.31 3.08
CA ASN A 46 2.40 -0.91 2.28
C ASN A 46 2.77 -1.00 0.81
N ASP A 47 3.31 0.06 0.23
CA ASP A 47 3.74 0.08 -1.16
C ASP A 47 4.81 -0.98 -1.42
N LEU A 48 5.79 -1.13 -0.52
CA LEU A 48 6.82 -2.16 -0.62
C LEU A 48 6.21 -3.57 -0.60
N ILE A 49 5.34 -3.87 0.37
CA ILE A 49 4.72 -5.20 0.49
C ILE A 49 3.91 -5.51 -0.77
N ILE A 50 3.10 -4.56 -1.24
CA ILE A 50 2.29 -4.72 -2.45
C ILE A 50 3.15 -4.88 -3.70
N GLU A 51 4.23 -4.11 -3.83
CA GLU A 51 5.19 -4.25 -4.94
C GLU A 51 5.79 -5.65 -4.98
N ARG A 52 6.26 -6.15 -3.82
CA ARG A 52 6.88 -7.48 -3.72
C ARG A 52 5.88 -8.62 -3.94
N LEU A 53 4.62 -8.45 -3.53
CA LEU A 53 3.54 -9.41 -3.83
C LEU A 53 3.13 -9.39 -5.30
N SER A 54 3.22 -8.23 -5.97
CA SER A 54 2.92 -8.09 -7.40
C SER A 54 4.01 -8.70 -8.28
N HIS A 55 5.26 -8.62 -7.83
CA HIS A 55 6.44 -9.11 -8.53
C HIS A 55 7.25 -10.03 -7.61
N PRO A 56 6.77 -11.26 -7.34
CA PRO A 56 7.45 -12.20 -6.46
C PRO A 56 8.78 -12.64 -7.08
N THR A 57 9.88 -12.28 -6.44
CA THR A 57 11.25 -12.70 -6.80
C THR A 57 11.95 -13.29 -5.58
N SER A 58 13.02 -14.06 -5.80
CA SER A 58 13.88 -14.58 -4.72
C SER A 58 14.69 -13.48 -4.00
N ALA A 59 14.50 -12.20 -4.33
CA ALA A 59 15.11 -11.06 -3.66
C ALA A 59 14.10 -10.28 -2.80
N ASN A 60 12.89 -10.83 -2.59
CA ASN A 60 11.83 -10.25 -1.76
C ASN A 60 11.92 -10.69 -0.29
N ASP A 61 13.10 -11.16 0.13
CA ASP A 61 13.41 -11.63 1.48
C ASP A 61 13.13 -10.56 2.55
N ASP A 62 13.19 -9.27 2.18
CA ASP A 62 12.95 -8.14 3.07
C ASP A 62 11.50 -8.05 3.57
N VAL A 63 10.53 -8.65 2.87
CA VAL A 63 9.14 -8.74 3.34
C VAL A 63 8.67 -10.16 3.61
N GLN A 64 9.52 -11.17 3.39
CA GLN A 64 9.14 -12.58 3.49
C GLN A 64 8.58 -12.92 4.88
N ALA A 65 9.27 -12.48 5.93
CA ALA A 65 8.84 -12.70 7.31
C ALA A 65 7.50 -12.03 7.64
N LEU A 66 7.10 -10.98 6.92
CA LEU A 66 5.78 -10.35 7.09
C LEU A 66 4.69 -11.18 6.41
N VAL A 67 4.93 -11.64 5.18
CA VAL A 67 3.92 -12.35 4.38
C VAL A 67 3.69 -13.79 4.83
N GLU A 68 4.67 -14.38 5.53
CA GLU A 68 4.58 -15.71 6.13
C GLU A 68 3.94 -15.69 7.53
N GLU A 69 3.79 -14.52 8.15
CA GLU A 69 3.24 -14.38 9.50
C GLU A 69 1.78 -14.89 9.56
N PRO A 70 1.40 -15.65 10.60
CA PRO A 70 0.03 -16.06 10.81
C PRO A 70 -0.95 -14.87 10.80
N GLY A 71 -2.01 -14.99 10.01
CA GLY A 71 -3.02 -13.93 9.88
C GLY A 71 -2.70 -12.88 8.81
N PHE A 72 -1.53 -12.94 8.16
CA PHE A 72 -1.27 -12.09 6.99
C PHE A 72 -2.29 -12.38 5.87
N PRO A 73 -2.84 -11.34 5.20
CA PRO A 73 -3.78 -11.51 4.09
C PRO A 73 -3.18 -12.32 2.94
N LYS A 74 -3.67 -13.54 2.72
CA LYS A 74 -3.19 -14.40 1.63
C LYS A 74 -3.77 -13.96 0.28
N LEU A 75 -2.91 -13.95 -0.72
CA LEU A 75 -3.28 -13.79 -2.13
C LEU A 75 -3.18 -15.15 -2.82
N ASN A 76 -4.26 -15.60 -3.46
CA ASN A 76 -4.21 -16.88 -4.16
C ASN A 76 -3.41 -16.77 -5.45
N LYS A 77 -2.80 -17.88 -5.88
CA LYS A 77 -2.03 -17.92 -7.12
C LYS A 77 -2.94 -17.55 -8.31
N GLY A 78 -2.55 -16.50 -9.04
CA GLY A 78 -3.30 -15.98 -10.19
C GLY A 78 -4.37 -14.95 -9.84
N GLU A 79 -4.56 -14.62 -8.56
CA GLU A 79 -5.45 -13.54 -8.13
C GLU A 79 -4.79 -12.18 -8.39
N LYS A 80 -5.57 -11.20 -8.86
CA LYS A 80 -5.09 -9.83 -9.05
C LYS A 80 -5.12 -9.10 -7.71
N ILE A 81 -4.12 -8.26 -7.47
CA ILE A 81 -4.13 -7.36 -6.32
C ILE A 81 -5.20 -6.29 -6.51
N THR A 82 -6.29 -6.42 -5.76
CA THR A 82 -7.42 -5.48 -5.75
C THR A 82 -7.23 -4.40 -4.70
N LEU A 83 -8.04 -3.34 -4.77
CA LEU A 83 -8.07 -2.30 -3.74
C LEU A 83 -8.44 -2.87 -2.36
N ASP A 84 -9.36 -3.83 -2.30
CA ASP A 84 -9.76 -4.46 -1.05
C ASP A 84 -8.66 -5.32 -0.45
N TYR A 85 -7.87 -5.99 -1.29
CA TYR A 85 -6.67 -6.69 -0.83
C TYR A 85 -5.64 -5.72 -0.23
N LYS A 86 -5.38 -4.59 -0.91
CA LYS A 86 -4.48 -3.55 -0.39
C LYS A 86 -4.94 -3.02 0.97
N LYS A 87 -6.26 -2.81 1.16
CA LYS A 87 -6.82 -2.40 2.46
C LYS A 87 -6.59 -3.46 3.55
N LYS A 88 -6.77 -4.75 3.23
CA LYS A 88 -6.48 -5.84 4.19
C LYS A 88 -5.02 -5.84 4.62
N VAL A 89 -4.09 -5.65 3.66
CA VAL A 89 -2.65 -5.55 3.97
C VAL A 89 -2.38 -4.33 4.85
N ALA A 90 -2.94 -3.17 4.52
CA ALA A 90 -2.80 -1.95 5.31
C ALA A 90 -3.28 -2.14 6.76
N SER A 91 -4.49 -2.67 6.97
CA SER A 91 -5.01 -2.95 8.31
C SER A 91 -4.16 -3.98 9.08
N TRP A 92 -3.57 -4.94 8.38
CA TRP A 92 -2.65 -5.90 9.00
C TRP A 92 -1.34 -5.22 9.44
N VAL A 93 -0.76 -4.35 8.61
CA VAL A 93 0.44 -3.56 8.94
C VAL A 93 0.20 -2.66 10.16
N GLU A 94 -0.96 -1.98 10.23
CA GLU A 94 -1.33 -1.14 11.39
C GLU A 94 -1.42 -1.93 12.69
N SER A 95 -1.85 -3.19 12.63
CA SER A 95 -1.99 -4.06 13.81
C SER A 95 -0.71 -4.76 14.24
N HIS A 96 0.35 -4.74 13.41
CA HIS A 96 1.63 -5.43 13.68
C HIS A 96 2.87 -4.50 13.66
N PRO A 97 2.84 -3.32 14.30
CA PRO A 97 3.90 -2.32 14.16
C PRO A 97 5.27 -2.82 14.64
N ALA A 98 5.32 -3.60 15.72
CA ALA A 98 6.57 -4.14 16.26
C ALA A 98 7.26 -5.12 15.30
N LEU A 99 6.47 -5.99 14.63
CA LEU A 99 6.98 -6.94 13.65
C LEU A 99 7.48 -6.21 12.39
N VAL A 100 6.71 -5.22 11.91
CA VAL A 100 7.09 -4.37 10.77
C VAL A 100 8.44 -3.69 11.03
N ILE A 101 8.61 -3.08 12.20
CA ILE A 101 9.89 -2.46 12.60
C ILE A 101 11.01 -3.52 12.67
N ALA A 102 10.76 -4.67 13.29
CA ALA A 102 11.77 -5.71 13.44
C ALA A 102 12.29 -6.25 12.11
N VAL A 103 11.38 -6.50 11.16
CA VAL A 103 11.71 -7.02 9.82
C VAL A 103 12.36 -5.94 8.95
N LEU A 104 11.80 -4.73 8.94
CA LEU A 104 12.25 -3.66 8.04
C LEU A 104 13.30 -2.73 8.66
N LYS A 105 13.88 -3.04 9.82
CA LYS A 105 14.87 -2.17 10.52
C LYS A 105 16.08 -1.73 9.67
N ASN A 106 16.42 -2.52 8.65
CA ASN A 106 17.53 -2.24 7.74
C ASN A 106 17.14 -1.33 6.57
N ARG A 107 15.83 -1.15 6.32
CA ARG A 107 15.28 -0.22 5.31
C ARG A 107 15.19 1.18 5.89
N LYS A 108 16.30 1.92 5.85
CA LYS A 108 16.39 3.29 6.42
C LYS A 108 15.50 4.31 5.71
N ASP A 109 15.04 3.98 4.51
CA ASP A 109 14.02 4.72 3.77
C ASP A 109 12.60 4.56 4.36
N ILE A 110 12.39 3.53 5.21
CA ILE A 110 11.12 3.17 5.83
C ILE A 110 11.19 3.32 7.35
N VAL A 111 12.09 2.58 8.00
CA VAL A 111 12.24 2.53 9.46
C VAL A 111 13.33 3.49 9.92
N HIS A 112 12.97 4.38 10.84
CA HIS A 112 13.86 5.42 11.36
C HIS A 112 13.65 5.61 12.87
N PRO A 113 14.68 6.05 13.62
CA PRO A 113 14.52 6.39 15.02
C PRO A 113 13.56 7.58 15.17
N PHE A 114 12.82 7.63 16.29
CA PHE A 114 12.02 8.80 16.68
C PHE A 114 12.72 9.64 17.75
#